data_AF-A0A242U5X7-F1
#
_entry.id   AF-A0A242U5X7-F1
#
_cell.length_a   1.000
_cell.length_b   1.000
_cell.length_c   1.000
_cell.angle_alpha   90.00
_cell.angle_beta   90.00
_cell.angle_gamma   90.00
#
_symmetry.space_group_name_H-M   'P 1'
#
loop_
_entity.id
_entity.type
_entity.pdbx_description
1 polymer ?
#
loop_
_entity_poly.entity_id
_entity_poly.type
_entity_poly.pdbx_seq_one_letter_code
_entity_poly.pdbx_strand_id
1 'polypeptide(L)' 'MSEFEGKFGKWSWEIQKEQQATVDELKNSISEMAQKYRAEAHELGRIRDFDKSQMYSHFANELDRLNKGSA' A
#
# COMPACT_ATOMS: atom_id res chain seq x y z
N MET A 1 21.25 -15.36 32.02
CA MET A 1 20.14 -15.45 31.06
C MET A 1 20.13 -16.85 30.51
N SER A 2 18.96 -17.50 30.50
CA SER A 2 18.82 -18.89 30.04
C SER A 2 18.93 -18.96 28.51
N GLU A 3 19.51 -20.03 27.94
CA GLU A 3 19.48 -20.31 26.50
C GLU A 3 18.04 -20.29 25.93
N PHE A 4 17.06 -20.64 26.77
CA PHE A 4 15.66 -20.59 26.45
C PHE A 4 15.22 -19.15 26.13
N GLU A 5 15.49 -18.20 27.01
CA GLU A 5 15.15 -16.78 26.84
C GLU A 5 15.79 -16.17 25.57
N GLY A 6 17.02 -16.59 25.25
CA GLY A 6 17.70 -16.16 24.02
C GLY A 6 17.05 -16.66 22.73
N LYS A 7 16.53 -17.90 22.73
CA LYS A 7 15.82 -18.48 21.57
C LYS A 7 14.46 -17.82 21.34
N PHE A 8 13.71 -17.55 22.42
CA PHE A 8 12.42 -16.85 22.33
C PHE A 8 12.57 -15.42 21.81
N GLY A 9 13.60 -14.70 22.28
CA GLY A 9 13.89 -13.35 21.78
C GLY A 9 14.21 -13.32 20.28
N LYS A 10 15.02 -14.29 19.81
CA LYS A 10 15.35 -14.43 18.38
C LYS A 10 14.11 -14.72 17.53
N TRP A 11 13.28 -15.67 17.97
CA TRP A 11 12.06 -16.05 17.26
C TRP A 11 11.06 -14.88 17.17
N SER A 12 10.87 -14.13 18.26
CA SER A 12 10.02 -12.94 18.25
C SER A 12 10.50 -11.88 17.24
N TRP A 13 11.82 -11.71 17.12
CA TRP A 13 12.42 -10.76 16.17
C TRP A 13 12.22 -11.18 14.72
N GLU A 14 12.35 -12.48 14.43
CA GLU A 14 12.13 -13.02 13.09
C GLU A 14 10.67 -12.82 12.64
N ILE A 15 9.70 -13.11 13.51
CA ILE A 15 8.27 -12.88 13.22
C ILE A 15 8.01 -11.39 12.93
N GLN A 16 8.54 -10.49 13.76
CA GLN A 16 8.33 -9.06 13.57
C GLN A 16 8.89 -8.58 12.23
N LYS A 17 10.05 -9.11 11.82
CA LYS A 17 10.67 -8.79 10.53
C LYS A 17 9.84 -9.28 9.36
N GLU A 18 9.31 -10.50 9.43
CA GLU A 18 8.42 -11.06 8.39
C GLU A 18 7.12 -10.25 8.28
N GLN A 19 6.50 -9.90 9.41
CA GLN A 19 5.30 -9.07 9.44
C GLN A 19 5.56 -7.68 8.84
N GLN A 20 6.69 -7.06 9.16
CA GLN A 20 7.06 -5.77 8.59
C GLN A 20 7.26 -5.85 7.07
N ALA A 21 7.92 -6.90 6.59
CA ALA A 21 8.10 -7.11 5.15
C ALA A 21 6.76 -7.25 4.42
N THR A 22 5.81 -8.02 4.97
CA THR A 22 4.45 -8.13 4.40
C THR A 22 3.72 -6.78 4.38
N VAL A 23 3.83 -5.98 5.44
CA VAL A 23 3.22 -4.64 5.48
C VAL A 23 3.84 -3.73 4.42
N ASP A 24 5.15 -3.77 4.23
CA ASP A 24 5.83 -2.94 3.24
C ASP A 24 5.46 -3.35 1.80
N GLU A 25 5.32 -4.65 1.53
CA GLU A 25 4.82 -5.17 0.24
C GLU A 25 3.39 -4.71 -0.03
N LEU A 26 2.50 -4.75 0.97
CA LEU A 26 1.12 -4.27 0.83
C LEU A 26 1.08 -2.77 0.54
N LYS A 27 1.88 -1.96 1.24
CA LYS A 27 2.00 -0.51 0.99
C LYS A 27 2.49 -0.20 -0.41
N ASN A 28 3.45 -0.97 -0.91
CA ASN A 28 3.93 -0.85 -2.28
C ASN A 28 2.84 -1.19 -3.29
N SER A 29 2.12 -2.29 -3.08
CA SER A 29 1.01 -2.70 -3.97
C SER A 29 -0.10 -1.65 -4.04
N ILE A 30 -0.47 -1.05 -2.90
CA ILE A 30 -1.46 0.05 -2.85
C ILE A 30 -0.93 1.28 -3.61
N SER A 31 0.35 1.61 -3.45
CA SER A 31 0.98 2.74 -4.16
C SER A 31 0.98 2.55 -5.67
N GLU A 32 1.34 1.36 -6.14
CA GLU A 32 1.32 1.01 -7.58
C GLU A 32 -0.10 1.10 -8.14
N MET A 33 -1.10 0.64 -7.39
CA MET A 33 -2.49 0.72 -7.80
C MET A 33 -2.96 2.17 -7.89
N ALA A 34 -2.61 3.02 -6.91
CA ALA A 34 -2.91 4.44 -6.96
C ALA A 34 -2.27 5.14 -8.18
N GLN A 35 -1.03 4.77 -8.53
CA GLN A 35 -0.37 5.28 -9.73
C GLN A 35 -1.06 4.83 -11.02
N LYS A 36 -1.49 3.57 -11.12
CA LYS A 36 -2.26 3.06 -12.28
C LYS A 36 -3.57 3.82 -12.45
N TYR A 37 -4.32 4.02 -11.37
CA TYR A 37 -5.56 4.80 -11.40
C TYR A 37 -5.33 6.25 -11.86
N ARG A 38 -4.23 6.89 -11.44
CA ARG A 38 -3.87 8.25 -11.93
C ARG A 38 -3.56 8.28 -13.42
N ALA A 39 -2.77 7.32 -13.90
CA ALA A 39 -2.42 7.22 -15.30
C ALA A 39 -3.69 7.02 -16.15
N GLU A 40 -4.58 6.12 -15.74
CA GLU A 40 -5.82 5.85 -16.46
C GLU A 40 -6.80 7.03 -16.39
N ALA A 41 -6.91 7.71 -15.25
CA ALA A 41 -7.69 8.95 -15.13
C ALA A 41 -7.21 10.03 -16.12
N HIS A 42 -5.89 10.18 -16.27
CA HIS A 42 -5.31 11.11 -17.22
C HIS A 42 -5.67 10.75 -18.67
N GLU A 43 -5.54 9.48 -19.04
CA GLU A 43 -5.90 8.99 -20.38
C GLU A 43 -7.39 9.18 -20.69
N LEU A 44 -8.27 8.89 -19.73
CA LEU A 44 -9.71 9.12 -19.84
C LEU A 44 -10.03 10.61 -20.04
N GLY A 45 -9.29 11.50 -19.36
CA GLY A 45 -9.38 12.94 -19.57
C GLY A 45 -9.02 13.36 -21.00
N ARG A 46 -8.00 12.73 -21.63
CA ARG A 46 -7.62 13.03 -23.02
C ARG A 46 -8.72 12.68 -24.02
N ILE A 47 -9.45 11.58 -23.77
CA ILE A 47 -10.57 11.15 -24.63
C ILE A 47 -11.91 11.77 -24.23
N ARG A 48 -11.92 12.68 -23.25
CA ARG A 48 -13.10 13.40 -22.72
C ARG A 48 -14.13 12.50 -22.03
N ASP A 49 -13.72 11.33 -21.53
CA ASP A 49 -14.52 10.50 -20.62
C ASP A 49 -14.35 11.03 -19.19
N PHE A 50 -14.94 12.20 -18.92
CA PHE A 50 -14.71 12.94 -17.69
C PHE A 50 -15.28 12.26 -16.45
N ASP A 51 -16.43 11.60 -16.57
CA ASP A 51 -17.06 10.91 -15.44
C ASP A 51 -16.14 9.79 -14.93
N LYS A 52 -15.59 8.97 -15.82
CA LYS A 52 -14.61 7.95 -15.42
C LYS A 52 -13.28 8.56 -14.98
N SER A 53 -12.81 9.61 -15.65
CA SER A 53 -11.57 10.30 -15.24
C SER A 53 -11.64 10.80 -13.79
N GLN A 54 -12.78 11.39 -13.39
CA GLN A 54 -13.01 11.82 -12.02
C GLN A 54 -13.08 10.66 -11.04
N MET A 55 -13.82 9.59 -11.39
CA MET A 55 -13.93 8.39 -10.56
C MET A 55 -12.55 7.75 -10.31
N TYR A 56 -11.73 7.59 -11.35
CA TYR A 56 -10.39 7.00 -11.22
C TYR A 56 -9.44 7.89 -10.41
N SER A 57 -9.53 9.21 -10.58
CA SER A 57 -8.80 10.17 -9.75
C SER A 57 -9.20 10.07 -8.28
N HIS A 58 -10.50 9.84 -8.01
CA HIS A 58 -10.99 9.63 -6.64
C HIS A 58 -10.41 8.36 -6.03
N PHE A 59 -10.44 7.22 -6.74
CA PHE A 59 -9.86 5.96 -6.24
C PHE A 59 -8.36 6.08 -5.97
N ALA A 60 -7.61 6.74 -6.86
CA ALA A 60 -6.19 7.00 -6.61
C ALA A 60 -5.95 7.76 -5.30
N ASN A 61 -6.79 8.76 -5.01
CA ASN A 61 -6.69 9.54 -3.78
C ASN A 61 -7.08 8.74 -2.54
N GLU A 62 -8.08 7.86 -2.62
CA GLU A 62 -8.46 6.96 -1.52
C GLU A 62 -7.35 5.95 -1.21
N LEU A 63 -6.72 5.37 -2.22
CA LEU A 63 -5.59 4.45 -2.04
C LEU A 63 -4.39 5.16 -1.40
N ASP A 64 -4.10 6.40 -1.82
CA ASP A 64 -3.06 7.23 -1.20
C ASP A 64 -3.35 7.52 0.28
N ARG A 65 -4.61 7.80 0.62
CA ARG A 65 -5.05 8.03 2.00
C ARG A 65 -4.93 6.78 2.85
N LEU A 66 -5.40 5.65 2.33
CA LEU A 66 -5.26 4.33 2.95
C LEU A 66 -3.78 4.02 3.22
N ASN A 67 -2.91 4.24 2.23
CA ASN A 67 -1.49 3.94 2.35
C ASN A 67 -0.77 4.82 3.40
N LYS A 68 -1.26 6.06 3.59
CA LYS A 68 -0.78 6.98 4.63
C LYS A 68 -1.39 6.71 6.01
N GLY A 69 -2.28 5.71 6.14
CA GLY A 69 -2.99 5.42 7.38
C GLY A 69 -4.01 6.51 7.77
N SER A 70 -4.44 7.33 6.82
CA SER A 70 -5.42 8.39 7.02
C SER A 70 -6.77 7.92 6.49
N ALA A 71 -7.62 7.36 7.36
CA ALA A 71 -9.01 7.03 7.06
C ALA A 71 -9.92 8.20 7.44
#